data_AF-A0A660RTF9-F1
#
_entry.id   AF-A0A660RTF9-F1
#
_cell.length_a   1.000
_cell.length_b   1.000
_cell.length_c   1.000
_cell.angle_alpha   90.00
_cell.angle_beta   90.00
_cell.angle_gamma   90.00
#
_symmetry.space_group_name_H-M   'P 1'
#
loop_
_entity.id
_entity.type
_entity.pdbx_description
1 polymer ?
#
loop_
_entity_poly.entity_id
_entity_poly.type
_entity_poly.pdbx_seq_one_letter_code
_entity_poly.pdbx_strand_id
1 'polypeptide(L)'
;GETHSVREFVEKAAEIAGFTLEWQGEGINTKGIDTRTGKVIVEVSPEFYRPAEVDLLIGNPKKARKKLGWQPRTSFSRLVEIMMEADLKRVKNAH
;
A
#
# COMPACT_ATOMS: atom_id res chain seq x y z
N GLY A 1 17.79 -2.04 0.93
CA GLY A 1 16.38 -2.35 1.20
C GLY A 1 15.60 -2.02 -0.05
N GLU A 2 14.29 -2.08 0.05
CA GLU A 2 13.34 -1.61 -0.95
C GLU A 2 12.42 -0.62 -0.23
N THR A 3 11.94 0.42 -0.90
CA THR A 3 11.02 1.42 -0.34
C THR A 3 9.96 1.74 -1.39
N HIS A 4 8.72 1.90 -0.92
CA HIS A 4 7.56 2.18 -1.77
C HIS A 4 6.71 3.26 -1.11
N SER A 5 5.95 3.97 -1.93
CA SER A 5 5.01 4.97 -1.41
C SER A 5 3.72 4.32 -0.90
N VAL A 6 3.01 5.04 -0.03
CA VAL A 6 1.65 4.64 0.38
C VAL A 6 0.71 4.56 -0.84
N ARG A 7 0.88 5.46 -1.81
CA ARG A 7 0.09 5.47 -3.06
C ARG A 7 0.26 4.18 -3.84
N GLU A 8 1.49 3.70 -4.02
CA GLU A 8 1.78 2.45 -4.73
C GLU A 8 1.20 1.22 -4.01
N PHE A 9 1.22 1.24 -2.67
CA PHE A 9 0.57 0.18 -1.88
C PHE A 9 -0.94 0.14 -2.14
N VAL A 10 -1.59 1.32 -2.12
CA VAL A 10 -3.03 1.45 -2.37
C VAL A 10 -3.38 1.01 -3.80
N GLU A 11 -2.61 1.40 -4.80
CA GLU A 11 -2.82 1.00 -6.20
C GLU A 11 -2.77 -0.52 -6.37
N LYS A 12 -1.72 -1.18 -5.85
CA LYS A 12 -1.60 -2.64 -5.94
C LYS A 12 -2.70 -3.38 -5.18
N ALA A 13 -3.07 -2.90 -3.99
CA ALA A 13 -4.15 -3.49 -3.21
C ALA A 13 -5.51 -3.34 -3.94
N ALA A 14 -5.77 -2.16 -4.50
CA ALA A 14 -6.98 -1.87 -5.26
C ALA A 14 -7.10 -2.76 -6.50
N GLU A 15 -6.01 -2.96 -7.26
CA GLU A 15 -5.99 -3.85 -8.42
C GLU A 15 -6.39 -5.28 -8.06
N ILE A 16 -5.84 -5.83 -6.96
CA ILE A 16 -6.17 -7.17 -6.46
C ILE A 16 -7.65 -7.25 -6.01
N ALA A 17 -8.17 -6.18 -5.43
CA ALA A 17 -9.58 -6.06 -5.06
C ALA A 17 -10.52 -5.80 -6.26
N GLY A 18 -9.98 -5.65 -7.48
CA GLY A 18 -10.75 -5.48 -8.72
C GLY A 18 -11.08 -4.02 -9.08
N PHE A 19 -10.44 -3.04 -8.45
CA PHE A 19 -10.57 -1.62 -8.78
C PHE A 19 -9.39 -1.15 -9.62
N THR A 20 -9.63 -0.19 -10.52
CA THR A 20 -8.56 0.43 -11.32
C THR A 20 -8.57 1.92 -11.03
N LEU A 21 -7.64 2.37 -10.17
CA LEU A 21 -7.64 3.74 -9.68
C LEU A 21 -6.96 4.71 -10.64
N GLU A 22 -7.63 5.84 -10.87
CA GLU A 22 -7.07 7.06 -11.43
C GLU A 22 -7.06 8.14 -10.34
N TRP A 23 -5.95 8.86 -10.24
CA TRP A 23 -5.77 9.88 -9.22
C TRP A 23 -6.06 11.27 -9.76
N GLN A 24 -6.89 12.01 -9.02
CA GLN A 24 -7.24 13.39 -9.36
C GLN A 24 -7.07 14.30 -8.13
N GLY A 25 -6.74 15.56 -8.38
CA GLY A 25 -6.51 16.55 -7.32
C GLY A 25 -5.16 16.40 -6.61
N GLU A 26 -4.83 17.39 -5.77
CA GLU A 26 -3.53 17.52 -5.11
C GLU A 26 -3.67 17.75 -3.61
N GLY A 27 -2.66 17.28 -2.86
CA GLY A 27 -2.61 17.40 -1.41
C GLY A 27 -3.85 16.81 -0.74
N ILE A 28 -4.55 17.62 0.05
CA ILE A 28 -5.77 17.20 0.76
C ILE A 28 -6.96 16.94 -0.17
N ASN A 29 -6.93 17.50 -1.38
CA ASN A 29 -8.00 17.32 -2.36
C ASN A 29 -7.77 16.09 -3.26
N THR A 30 -6.71 15.32 -3.01
CA THR A 30 -6.42 14.11 -3.79
C THR A 30 -7.50 13.05 -3.56
N LYS A 31 -7.98 12.46 -4.66
CA LYS A 31 -8.93 11.35 -4.69
C LYS A 31 -8.45 10.24 -5.61
N GLY A 32 -8.70 8.99 -5.22
CA GLY A 32 -8.54 7.81 -6.06
C GLY A 32 -9.91 7.37 -6.56
N ILE A 33 -10.12 7.45 -7.88
CA ILE A 33 -11.40 7.17 -8.54
C ILE A 33 -11.26 5.86 -9.31
N ASP A 34 -12.18 4.93 -9.11
CA ASP A 34 -12.23 3.71 -9.92
C ASP A 34 -12.71 4.05 -11.34
N THR A 35 -11.84 3.87 -12.32
CA THR A 35 -12.09 4.18 -13.74
C THR A 35 -13.25 3.39 -14.33
N ARG A 36 -13.57 2.22 -13.75
CA ARG A 36 -14.64 1.35 -14.23
C ARG A 36 -16.03 1.84 -13.82
N THR A 37 -16.14 2.50 -12.67
CA THR A 37 -17.43 2.88 -12.08
C THR A 37 -17.59 4.38 -11.88
N GLY A 38 -16.50 5.16 -11.97
CA GLY A 38 -16.46 6.58 -11.64
C GLY A 38 -16.60 6.88 -10.14
N LYS A 39 -16.59 5.85 -9.28
CA LYS A 39 -16.75 6.03 -7.83
C LYS A 39 -15.44 6.41 -7.18
N VAL A 40 -15.50 7.32 -6.20
CA VAL A 40 -14.38 7.62 -5.32
C VAL A 40 -14.16 6.44 -4.38
N ILE A 41 -12.99 5.83 -4.44
CA ILE A 41 -12.56 4.71 -3.57
C ILE A 41 -11.64 5.20 -2.45
N VAL A 42 -10.87 6.26 -2.71
CA VAL A 42 -9.89 6.82 -1.77
C VAL A 42 -10.02 8.33 -1.70
N GLU A 43 -9.95 8.89 -0.50
CA GLU A 43 -9.84 10.31 -0.23
C GLU A 43 -8.80 10.58 0.86
N VAL A 44 -8.27 11.81 0.90
CA VAL A 44 -7.28 12.22 1.90
C VAL A 44 -7.98 13.04 2.99
N SER A 45 -7.82 12.63 4.25
CA SER A 45 -8.31 13.38 5.41
C SER A 45 -7.13 13.91 6.25
N PRO A 46 -7.15 15.19 6.67
CA PRO A 46 -6.07 15.77 7.46
C PRO A 46 -5.92 15.12 8.84
N GLU A 47 -6.98 14.45 9.34
CA GLU A 47 -6.96 13.80 10.65
C GLU A 47 -5.95 12.65 10.75
N PHE A 48 -5.53 12.08 9.62
CA PHE A 48 -4.54 11.01 9.56
C PHE A 48 -3.09 11.52 9.43
N TYR A 49 -2.88 12.84 9.32
CA TYR A 49 -1.55 13.42 9.20
C TYR A 49 -0.88 13.45 10.57
N ARG A 50 0.42 13.17 10.63
CA ARG A 50 1.18 13.27 11.88
C ARG A 50 1.81 14.66 12.00
N PRO A 51 1.90 15.25 13.21
CA PRO A 51 2.54 16.54 13.42
C PRO A 51 4.02 16.60 12.96
N ALA A 52 4.67 15.45 12.89
CA ALA A 52 6.00 15.28 12.33
C ALA A 52 5.98 14.09 11.37
N GLU A 53 6.18 14.38 10.09
CA GLU A 53 6.29 13.35 9.04
C GLU A 53 7.73 12.86 8.90
N VAL A 54 7.87 11.60 8.49
CA VAL A 54 9.17 11.00 8.16
C VAL A 54 9.15 10.70 6.67
N ASP A 55 9.87 11.51 5.88
CA ASP A 55 9.75 11.51 4.43
C ASP A 55 10.18 10.19 3.76
N LEU A 56 11.22 9.52 4.29
CA LEU A 56 11.74 8.30 3.70
C LEU A 56 12.45 7.41 4.72
N LEU A 57 12.11 6.12 4.72
CA LEU A 57 12.80 5.09 5.50
C LEU A 57 13.34 4.01 4.55
N ILE A 58 14.66 3.85 4.50
CA ILE A 58 15.31 2.80 3.71
C ILE A 58 16.37 2.05 4.53
N GLY A 59 16.11 0.77 4.77
CA GLY A 59 17.00 -0.09 5.54
C GLY A 59 18.13 -0.71 4.71
N ASN A 60 19.34 -0.80 5.28
CA ASN A 60 20.46 -1.58 4.72
C ASN A 60 20.76 -2.84 5.56
N PRO A 61 20.30 -4.04 5.15
CA PRO A 61 20.50 -5.27 5.91
C PRO A 61 21.87 -5.96 5.68
N LYS A 62 22.87 -5.28 5.09
CA LYS A 62 24.18 -5.89 4.75
C LYS A 62 24.85 -6.58 5.95
N LYS A 63 24.76 -5.97 7.15
CA LYS A 63 25.33 -6.55 8.39
C LYS A 63 24.63 -7.86 8.76
N ALA A 64 23.31 -7.90 8.74
CA ALA A 64 22.52 -9.08 9.05
C ALA A 64 22.78 -10.21 8.03
N ARG A 65 22.85 -9.87 6.74
CA ARG A 65 23.21 -10.84 5.69
C ARG A 65 24.57 -11.46 5.92
N LYS A 66 25.60 -10.64 6.21
CA LYS A 66 26.98 -11.13 6.41
C LYS A 66 27.12 -11.98 7.68
N LYS A 67 26.49 -11.57 8.79
CA LYS A 67 26.69 -12.22 10.10
C LYS A 67 25.72 -13.35 10.39
N LEU A 68 24.51 -13.30 9.83
CA LEU A 68 23.42 -14.21 10.17
C LEU A 68 22.93 -15.03 8.96
N GLY A 69 23.46 -14.76 7.76
CA GLY A 69 22.92 -15.34 6.52
C GLY A 69 21.49 -14.87 6.19
N TRP A 70 20.97 -13.88 6.93
CA TRP A 70 19.58 -13.46 6.82
C TRP A 70 19.33 -12.66 5.54
N GLN A 71 18.22 -12.98 4.86
CA GLN A 71 17.74 -12.27 3.66
C GLN A 71 16.20 -12.24 3.66
N PRO A 72 15.57 -11.15 3.21
CA PRO A 72 14.13 -11.10 3.04
C PRO A 72 13.71 -12.12 1.97
N ARG A 73 12.61 -12.84 2.23
CA ARG A 73 12.06 -13.85 1.31
C ARG A 73 10.76 -13.40 0.63
N THR A 74 10.14 -12.35 1.15
CA THR A 74 8.88 -11.79 0.67
C THR A 74 9.17 -10.43 0.06
N SER A 75 8.78 -10.24 -1.21
CA SER A 75 8.84 -8.93 -1.87
C SER A 75 7.66 -8.05 -1.45
N PHE A 76 7.75 -6.75 -1.74
CA PHE A 76 6.64 -5.83 -1.52
C PHE A 76 5.34 -6.28 -2.21
N SER A 77 5.40 -6.59 -3.51
CA SER A 77 4.21 -7.01 -4.26
C SER A 77 3.58 -8.29 -3.68
N ARG A 78 4.40 -9.26 -3.26
CA ARG A 78 3.89 -10.50 -2.65
C ARG A 78 3.27 -10.23 -1.27
N LEU A 79 3.82 -9.29 -0.50
CA LEU A 79 3.25 -8.90 0.78
C LEU A 79 1.86 -8.28 0.60
N VAL A 80 1.70 -7.35 -0.35
CA VAL A 80 0.40 -6.73 -0.66
C VAL A 80 -0.64 -7.79 -1.02
N GLU A 81 -0.26 -8.74 -1.87
CA GLU A 81 -1.11 -9.87 -2.27
C GLU A 81 -1.55 -10.73 -1.09
N ILE A 82 -0.62 -11.18 -0.25
CA ILE A 82 -0.93 -11.98 0.95
C ILE A 82 -1.92 -11.26 1.87
N MET A 83 -1.74 -9.96 2.06
CA MET A 83 -2.62 -9.16 2.91
C MET A 83 -4.02 -9.03 2.30
N MET A 84 -4.11 -8.66 1.03
CA MET A 84 -5.40 -8.40 0.38
C MET A 84 -6.23 -9.68 0.21
N GLU A 85 -5.61 -10.80 -0.19
CA GLU A 85 -6.29 -12.09 -0.28
C GLU A 85 -6.86 -12.54 1.06
N ALA A 86 -6.09 -12.35 2.15
CA ALA A 86 -6.52 -12.72 3.49
C ALA A 86 -7.74 -11.90 3.94
N ASP A 87 -7.75 -10.59 3.69
CA ASP A 87 -8.87 -9.72 4.06
C ASP A 87 -10.10 -9.95 3.18
N LEU A 88 -9.94 -10.16 1.87
CA LEU A 88 -11.05 -10.56 0.99
C LEU A 88 -11.71 -11.86 1.46
N LYS A 89 -10.89 -12.85 1.85
CA LYS A 89 -11.39 -14.11 2.41
C LYS A 89 -12.14 -13.91 3.74
N ARG A 90 -11.62 -13.07 4.64
CA ARG A 90 -12.28 -12.76 5.92
C ARG A 90 -13.64 -12.12 5.72
N VAL A 91 -13.74 -11.10 4.86
CA VAL A 91 -15.00 -10.42 4.58
C VAL A 91 -15.99 -11.35 3.89
N LYS A 92 -15.54 -12.17 2.93
CA LYS A 92 -16.40 -13.16 2.25
C LYS A 92 -17.00 -14.20 3.21
N ASN A 93 -16.27 -14.58 4.25
CA ASN A 93 -16.70 -15.59 5.24
C ASN A 93 -17.45 -15.00 6.45
N ALA A 94 -17.52 -13.67 6.57
CA ALA A 94 -18.26 -13.00 7.63
C ALA A 94 -19.78 -12.85 7.32
N HIS A 95 -20.19 -13.31 6.14
CA HIS A 95 -21.57 -13.39 5.65
C HIS A 95 -21.95 -14.87 5.44
#